data_AF-A0A354SHW1-F1
#
_entry.id   AF-A0A354SHW1-F1
#
_cell.length_a   1.000
_cell.length_b   1.000
_cell.length_c   1.000
_cell.angle_alpha   90.00
_cell.angle_beta   90.00
_cell.angle_gamma   90.00
#
_symmetry.space_group_name_H-M   'P 1'
#
loop_
_entity.id
_entity.type
_entity.pdbx_description
1 polymer ?
#
loop_
_entity_poly.entity_id
_entity_poly.type
_entity_poly.pdbx_seq_one_letter_code
_entity_poly.pdbx_strand_id
1 'polypeptide(L)'
;MINIRPMSPRSHKDWELVKHAVKQAAPPTVKVTPALMDNIRKALLWKEMSAWLYSNGTPFAVVLTVIREDSIMGKKELLLYCVAHLRNITWKEWDESYEKTKLYCQSQGCTHITAYTVIPGVARLAKRLGGDVDTRYISIPLGG
;
A
#
# COMPACT_ATOMS: atom_id res chain seq x y z
N MET A 1 -3.58 -20.75 -3.81
CA MET A 1 -2.27 -20.13 -3.53
C MET A 1 -2.30 -18.70 -4.01
N ILE A 2 -1.93 -17.74 -3.16
CA ILE A 2 -1.85 -16.33 -3.57
C ILE A 2 -0.63 -16.10 -4.44
N ASN A 3 -0.83 -15.41 -5.56
CA ASN A 3 0.21 -14.89 -6.43
C ASN A 3 0.30 -13.37 -6.25
N ILE A 4 1.53 -12.86 -6.16
CA ILE A 4 1.81 -11.42 -6.10
C ILE A 4 2.66 -11.08 -7.31
N ARG A 5 2.15 -10.22 -8.18
CA ARG A 5 2.84 -9.82 -9.40
C ARG A 5 3.17 -8.32 -9.35
N PRO A 6 4.40 -7.90 -9.66
CA PRO A 6 4.70 -6.49 -9.88
C PRO A 6 3.91 -5.95 -11.06
N MET A 7 3.34 -4.76 -10.90
CA MET A 7 2.58 -4.06 -11.93
C MET A 7 3.49 -3.08 -12.68
N SER A 8 3.28 -2.97 -13.99
CA SER A 8 4.07 -2.06 -14.82
C SER A 8 3.30 -0.75 -15.08
N PRO A 9 3.83 0.43 -14.69
CA PRO A 9 3.20 1.72 -15.02
C PRO A 9 3.25 2.06 -16.53
N ARG A 10 3.93 1.24 -17.34
CA ARG A 10 3.95 1.32 -18.81
C ARG A 10 2.82 0.52 -19.46
N SER A 11 2.27 -0.47 -18.76
CA SER A 11 1.12 -1.25 -19.24
C SER A 11 -0.16 -0.46 -19.00
N HIS A 12 -0.95 -0.25 -20.06
CA HIS A 12 -2.23 0.46 -19.94
C HIS A 12 -3.17 -0.23 -18.94
N LYS A 13 -3.29 -1.56 -19.01
CA LYS A 13 -4.13 -2.36 -18.10
C LYS A 13 -3.72 -2.22 -16.64
N ASP A 14 -2.42 -2.33 -16.35
CA ASP A 14 -1.91 -2.20 -14.98
C ASP A 14 -2.10 -0.76 -14.47
N TRP A 15 -1.91 0.24 -15.34
CA TRP A 15 -2.09 1.64 -14.97
C TRP A 15 -3.55 1.99 -14.64
N GLU A 16 -4.53 1.47 -15.39
CA GLU A 16 -5.94 1.67 -15.05
C GLU A 16 -6.29 1.10 -13.67
N LEU A 17 -5.77 -0.08 -13.33
CA LEU A 17 -5.95 -0.70 -12.01
C LEU A 17 -5.31 0.13 -10.89
N VAL A 18 -4.10 0.67 -11.11
CA VAL A 18 -3.44 1.57 -10.15
C VAL A 18 -4.26 2.84 -9.93
N LYS A 19 -4.73 3.50 -11.01
CA LYS A 19 -5.57 4.70 -10.90
C LYS A 19 -6.84 4.43 -10.11
N HIS A 20 -7.48 3.29 -10.37
CA HIS A 20 -8.67 2.87 -9.63
C HIS A 20 -8.36 2.66 -8.14
N ALA A 21 -7.29 1.95 -7.84
CA ALA A 21 -6.85 1.67 -6.47
C ALA A 21 -6.57 2.95 -5.67
N VAL A 22 -5.80 3.87 -6.25
CA VAL A 22 -5.46 5.14 -5.60
C VAL A 22 -6.72 5.96 -5.31
N LYS A 23 -7.69 6.01 -6.24
CA LYS A 23 -8.95 6.73 -6.02
C LYS A 23 -9.77 6.15 -4.86
N GLN A 24 -9.71 4.84 -4.64
CA GLN A 24 -10.43 4.17 -3.55
C GLN A 24 -9.73 4.32 -2.20
N ALA A 25 -8.40 4.24 -2.18
CA ALA A 25 -7.62 4.22 -0.95
C ALA A 25 -7.17 5.61 -0.48
N ALA A 26 -7.28 6.64 -1.33
CA ALA A 26 -6.87 8.00 -0.98
C ALA A 26 -7.55 8.44 0.32
N PRO A 27 -6.78 8.93 1.31
CA PRO A 27 -7.35 9.52 2.51
C PRO A 27 -8.29 10.68 2.17
N PRO A 28 -9.33 10.97 2.98
CA PRO A 28 -10.21 12.12 2.76
C PRO A 28 -9.46 13.47 2.73
N THR A 29 -8.27 13.53 3.34
CA THR A 29 -7.40 14.70 3.36
C THR A 29 -6.63 14.92 2.05
N VAL A 30 -6.62 13.94 1.13
CA VAL A 30 -5.86 14.00 -0.13
C VAL A 30 -6.83 14.10 -1.30
N LYS A 31 -6.80 15.24 -2.00
CA LYS A 31 -7.54 15.42 -3.25
C LYS A 31 -6.82 14.66 -4.38
N VAL A 32 -7.51 13.69 -4.97
CA VAL A 32 -6.98 12.95 -6.13
C VAL A 32 -7.09 13.81 -7.38
N THR A 33 -5.97 14.41 -7.81
CA THR A 33 -5.87 15.25 -9.01
C THR A 33 -5.09 14.55 -10.13
N PRO A 34 -5.19 15.03 -11.40
CA PRO A 34 -4.32 14.56 -12.47
C PRO A 34 -2.82 14.68 -12.13
N ALA A 35 -2.43 15.80 -11.50
CA ALA A 35 -1.04 16.02 -11.06
C ALA A 35 -0.58 14.98 -10.03
N LEU A 36 -1.43 14.60 -9.06
CA LEU A 36 -1.11 13.53 -8.11
C LEU A 36 -0.91 12.19 -8.84
N MET A 37 -1.78 11.88 -9.79
CA MET A 37 -1.67 10.64 -10.58
C MET A 37 -0.38 10.60 -11.40
N ASP A 38 0.02 11.72 -12.00
CA ASP A 38 1.30 11.83 -12.71
C ASP A 38 2.49 11.65 -11.78
N ASN A 39 2.43 12.19 -10.56
CA ASN A 39 3.48 11.99 -9.56
C ASN A 39 3.59 10.51 -9.14
N ILE A 40 2.47 9.84 -8.89
CA ILE A 40 2.44 8.40 -8.61
C ILE A 40 3.04 7.62 -9.78
N ARG A 41 2.70 7.97 -11.02
CA ARG A 41 3.24 7.31 -12.20
C ARG A 41 4.76 7.49 -12.31
N LYS A 42 5.27 8.70 -12.08
CA LYS A 42 6.71 9.00 -12.06
C LYS A 42 7.42 8.19 -10.97
N ALA A 43 6.89 8.17 -9.74
CA ALA A 43 7.45 7.41 -8.63
C ALA A 43 7.54 5.90 -8.95
N LEU A 44 6.52 5.33 -9.62
CA LEU A 44 6.55 3.94 -10.08
C LEU A 44 7.58 3.71 -11.20
N LEU A 45 7.72 4.66 -12.14
CA LEU A 45 8.69 4.57 -13.24
C LEU A 45 10.13 4.67 -12.74
N TRP A 46 10.38 5.49 -11.73
CA TRP A 46 11.68 5.69 -11.09
C TRP A 46 11.97 4.71 -9.95
N LYS A 47 11.06 3.77 -9.69
CA LYS A 47 11.17 2.73 -8.65
C LYS A 47 11.26 3.30 -7.22
N GLU A 48 10.82 4.53 -7.01
CA GLU A 48 10.61 5.13 -5.68
C GLU A 48 9.37 4.54 -5.00
N MET A 49 8.46 3.99 -5.80
CA MET A 49 7.27 3.28 -5.38
C MET A 49 7.17 1.96 -6.15
N SER A 50 6.56 0.95 -5.53
CA SER A 50 6.19 -0.30 -6.20
C SER A 50 4.68 -0.49 -6.19
N ALA A 51 4.12 -1.08 -7.26
CA ALA A 51 2.72 -1.48 -7.33
C ALA A 51 2.61 -2.99 -7.52
N TRP A 52 1.69 -3.61 -6.78
CA TRP A 52 1.55 -5.06 -6.70
C TRP A 52 0.11 -5.47 -6.94
N LEU A 53 -0.09 -6.48 -7.79
CA LEU A 53 -1.37 -7.14 -7.99
C LEU A 53 -1.40 -8.45 -7.24
N TYR A 54 -2.36 -8.59 -6.33
CA TYR A 54 -2.61 -9.83 -5.59
C TYR A 54 -3.73 -10.61 -6.27
N SER A 55 -3.51 -11.90 -6.50
CA SER A 55 -4.49 -12.80 -7.12
C SER A 55 -4.42 -14.21 -6.57
N ASN A 56 -5.49 -14.99 -6.70
CA ASN A 56 -5.52 -16.43 -6.41
C ASN A 56 -6.03 -17.23 -7.63
N GLY A 57 -5.70 -16.73 -8.82
CA GLY A 57 -6.37 -17.07 -10.09
C GLY A 57 -7.26 -15.92 -10.56
N THR A 58 -7.88 -15.19 -9.63
CA THR A 58 -8.62 -13.95 -9.90
C THR A 58 -7.99 -12.78 -9.15
N PRO A 59 -7.72 -11.63 -9.80
CA PRO A 59 -7.24 -10.43 -9.11
C PRO A 59 -8.18 -9.98 -8.00
N PHE A 60 -7.63 -9.63 -6.83
CA PHE A 60 -8.45 -9.24 -5.68
C PHE A 60 -7.96 -8.01 -4.93
N ALA A 61 -6.69 -7.63 -5.04
CA ALA A 61 -6.19 -6.40 -4.45
C ALA A 61 -5.07 -5.77 -5.27
N VAL A 62 -4.97 -4.45 -5.16
CA VAL A 62 -3.83 -3.66 -5.62
C VAL A 62 -3.23 -2.97 -4.41
N VAL A 63 -1.91 -3.13 -4.25
CA VAL A 63 -1.16 -2.49 -3.17
C VAL A 63 -0.03 -1.66 -3.74
N LEU A 64 0.06 -0.39 -3.35
CA LEU A 64 1.23 0.44 -3.62
C LEU A 64 2.06 0.52 -2.35
N THR A 65 3.36 0.33 -2.49
CA THR A 65 4.31 0.34 -1.38
C THR A 65 5.44 1.30 -1.64
N VAL A 66 5.91 1.96 -0.59
CA VAL A 66 7.12 2.81 -0.59
C VAL A 66 8.03 2.31 0.51
N ILE A 67 9.31 2.14 0.19
CA ILE A 67 10.33 1.91 1.21
C ILE A 67 10.71 3.28 1.76
N ARG A 68 10.63 3.47 3.08
CA ARG A 68 11.09 4.68 3.74
C ARG A 68 12.28 4.36 4.62
N GLU A 69 13.22 5.28 4.66
CA GLU A 69 14.39 5.19 5.51
C GLU A 69 14.43 6.44 6.39
N ASP A 70 14.42 6.21 7.69
CA ASP A 70 14.73 7.22 8.69
C ASP A 70 16.24 7.18 8.92
N SER A 71 16.95 8.12 8.30
CA SER A 71 18.41 8.22 8.39
C SER A 71 18.91 8.59 9.79
N ILE A 72 18.05 9.16 10.65
CA ILE A 72 18.41 9.51 12.02
C ILE A 72 18.33 8.28 12.91
N MET A 73 17.27 7.49 12.77
CA MET A 73 17.10 6.26 13.56
C MET A 73 17.77 5.03 12.94
N GLY A 74 18.28 5.13 11.71
CA GLY A 74 18.81 4.00 10.95
C GLY A 74 17.76 2.92 10.68
N LYS A 75 16.48 3.31 10.63
CA LYS A 75 15.36 2.38 10.46
C LYS A 75 14.81 2.44 9.05
N LYS A 76 14.49 1.27 8.51
CA LYS A 76 13.87 1.12 7.21
C LYS A 76 12.49 0.50 7.40
N GLU A 77 11.47 1.06 6.77
CA GLU A 77 10.10 0.56 6.85
C GLU A 77 9.48 0.41 5.47
N LEU A 78 8.49 -0.48 5.36
CA LEU A 78 7.64 -0.60 4.19
C LEU A 78 6.31 0.11 4.46
N LEU A 79 6.12 1.28 3.87
CA LEU A 79 4.84 1.98 3.91
C LEU A 79 3.90 1.39 2.85
N LEU A 80 2.76 0.86 3.29
CA LEU A 80 1.62 0.54 2.43
C LEU A 80 0.89 1.85 2.10
N TYR A 81 1.28 2.48 1.00
CA TYR A 81 0.77 3.78 0.57
C TYR A 81 -0.70 3.71 0.13
N CYS A 82 -1.09 2.63 -0.54
CA CYS A 82 -2.45 2.39 -0.99
C CYS A 82 -2.75 0.90 -0.88
N VAL A 83 -3.91 0.56 -0.33
CA VAL A 83 -4.42 -0.81 -0.28
C VAL A 83 -5.87 -0.77 -0.74
N ALA A 84 -6.13 -1.31 -1.92
CA ALA A 84 -7.45 -1.30 -2.54
C ALA A 84 -7.91 -2.70 -2.93
N HIS A 85 -9.20 -2.95 -2.71
CA HIS A 85 -9.85 -4.23 -2.98
C HIS A 85 -10.54 -4.18 -4.33
N LEU A 86 -10.29 -5.17 -5.19
CA LEU A 86 -11.02 -5.33 -6.46
C LEU A 86 -12.29 -6.18 -6.28
N ARG A 87 -12.36 -6.94 -5.18
CA ARG A 87 -13.52 -7.71 -4.74
C ARG A 87 -13.47 -7.93 -3.23
N ASN A 88 -14.52 -8.53 -2.67
CA ASN A 88 -14.48 -9.01 -1.30
C ASN A 88 -13.31 -10.00 -1.10
N ILE A 89 -12.53 -9.76 -0.05
CA ILE A 89 -11.37 -10.55 0.34
C ILE A 89 -11.70 -11.29 1.63
N THR A 90 -11.42 -12.59 1.65
CA THR A 90 -11.59 -13.43 2.83
C THR A 90 -10.45 -13.21 3.84
N TRP A 91 -10.66 -13.55 5.11
CA TRP A 91 -9.59 -13.45 6.11
C TRP A 91 -8.36 -14.28 5.77
N LYS A 92 -8.55 -15.47 5.20
CA LYS A 92 -7.44 -16.33 4.75
C LYS A 92 -6.62 -15.67 3.65
N GLU A 93 -7.27 -15.01 2.69
CA GLU A 93 -6.57 -14.28 1.63
C GLU A 93 -5.77 -13.11 2.17
N TRP A 94 -6.27 -12.44 3.20
CA TRP A 94 -5.53 -11.40 3.91
C TRP A 94 -4.29 -11.95 4.61
N ASP A 95 -4.42 -13.02 5.40
CA ASP A 95 -3.32 -13.59 6.16
C ASP A 95 -2.19 -14.09 5.24
N GLU A 96 -2.55 -14.81 4.17
CA GLU A 96 -1.57 -15.27 3.17
C GLU A 96 -0.91 -14.10 2.42
N SER A 97 -1.65 -13.03 2.13
CA SER A 97 -1.12 -11.82 1.46
C SER A 97 -0.17 -11.06 2.38
N TYR A 98 -0.53 -10.95 3.66
CA TYR A 98 0.29 -10.28 4.67
C TYR A 98 1.61 -11.02 4.90
N GLU A 99 1.59 -12.33 5.05
CA GLU A 99 2.84 -13.10 5.24
C GLU A 99 3.80 -12.93 4.06
N LYS A 100 3.29 -12.89 2.83
CA LYS A 100 4.14 -12.59 1.66
C LYS A 100 4.67 -11.16 1.64
N THR A 101 3.84 -10.19 2.05
CA THR A 101 4.25 -8.78 2.19
C THR A 101 5.34 -8.63 3.25
N LYS A 102 5.21 -9.35 4.36
CA LYS A 102 6.18 -9.42 5.45
C LYS A 102 7.50 -10.03 5.00
N LEU A 103 7.48 -11.13 4.26
CA LEU A 103 8.70 -11.71 3.67
C LEU A 103 9.40 -10.74 2.71
N TYR A 104 8.64 -10.03 1.87
CA TYR A 104 9.18 -8.97 1.02
C TYR A 104 9.81 -7.84 1.85
N CYS A 105 9.08 -7.30 2.82
CA CYS A 105 9.56 -6.29 3.78
C CYS A 105 10.89 -6.71 4.42
N GLN A 106 10.99 -7.93 4.93
CA GLN A 106 12.19 -8.48 5.54
C GLN A 106 13.35 -8.59 4.53
N SER A 107 13.09 -9.06 3.30
CA SER A 107 14.10 -9.14 2.24
C SER A 107 14.67 -7.78 1.83
N GLN A 108 13.92 -6.70 2.06
CA GLN A 108 14.36 -5.33 1.80
C GLN A 108 15.11 -4.72 2.99
N GLY A 109 15.28 -5.46 4.09
CA GLY A 109 15.89 -4.98 5.34
C GLY A 109 14.98 -4.05 6.14
N CYS A 110 13.68 -4.02 5.83
CA CYS A 110 12.72 -3.23 6.60
C CYS A 110 12.39 -3.91 7.93
N THR A 111 12.27 -3.13 9.00
CA THR A 111 11.95 -3.64 10.35
C THR A 111 10.45 -3.70 10.61
N HIS A 112 9.67 -2.84 9.95
CA HIS A 112 8.22 -2.73 10.15
C HIS A 112 7.47 -2.47 8.84
N ILE A 113 6.19 -2.84 8.82
CA ILE A 113 5.21 -2.44 7.80
C ILE A 113 4.30 -1.39 8.42
N THR A 114 4.16 -0.24 7.78
CA THR A 114 3.29 0.85 8.22
C THR A 114 2.19 1.13 7.22
N ALA A 115 1.05 1.61 7.69
CA ALA A 115 -0.08 2.02 6.84
C ALA A 115 -0.88 3.09 7.57
N TYR A 116 -1.46 4.02 6.82
CA TYR A 116 -2.42 4.98 7.35
C TYR A 116 -3.82 4.61 6.85
N THR A 117 -4.79 4.54 7.76
CA THR A 117 -6.16 4.22 7.38
C THR A 117 -7.14 4.89 8.32
N VAL A 118 -8.26 5.34 7.74
CA VAL A 118 -9.45 5.80 8.49
C VAL A 118 -10.52 4.71 8.55
N ILE A 119 -10.27 3.54 7.93
CA ILE A 119 -11.24 2.46 7.82
C ILE A 119 -11.09 1.54 9.03
N PRO A 120 -12.09 1.46 9.95
CA PRO A 120 -11.97 0.68 11.17
C PRO A 120 -11.71 -0.81 10.93
N GLY A 121 -12.19 -1.36 9.80
CA GLY A 121 -11.93 -2.74 9.41
C GLY A 121 -10.45 -3.04 9.17
N VAL A 122 -9.72 -2.11 8.56
CA VAL A 122 -8.28 -2.24 8.30
C VAL A 122 -7.49 -2.13 9.60
N ALA A 123 -7.89 -1.22 10.51
CA ALA A 123 -7.29 -1.13 11.84
C ALA A 123 -7.49 -2.43 12.66
N ARG A 124 -8.70 -3.03 12.62
CA ARG A 124 -8.94 -4.32 13.28
C ARG A 124 -8.08 -5.45 12.70
N LEU A 125 -7.91 -5.48 11.38
CA LEU A 125 -7.01 -6.43 10.73
C LEU A 125 -5.57 -6.23 11.21
N ALA A 126 -5.06 -4.99 11.19
CA ALA A 126 -3.71 -4.69 11.64
C ALA A 126 -3.47 -5.13 13.10
N LYS A 127 -4.42 -4.86 14.00
CA LYS A 127 -4.36 -5.30 15.41
C LYS A 127 -4.30 -6.82 15.53
N ARG A 128 -5.09 -7.56 14.73
CA ARG A 128 -5.07 -9.03 14.69
C ARG A 128 -3.71 -9.58 14.25
N LEU A 129 -3.03 -8.87 13.34
CA LEU A 129 -1.71 -9.22 12.82
C LEU A 129 -0.56 -8.80 13.76
N GLY A 130 -0.88 -8.33 14.97
CA GLY A 130 0.10 -7.88 15.96
C GLY A 130 0.63 -6.46 15.74
N GLY A 131 -0.01 -5.69 14.85
CA GLY A 131 0.33 -4.28 14.64
C GLY A 131 -0.17 -3.38 15.76
N ASP A 132 0.58 -2.32 16.04
CA ASP A 132 0.14 -1.23 16.91
C ASP A 132 -0.81 -0.31 16.14
N VAL A 133 -2.01 -0.12 16.69
CA VAL A 133 -3.06 0.77 16.16
C VAL A 133 -3.43 1.87 17.13
N ASP A 134 -2.79 1.92 18.29
CA ASP A 134 -3.06 2.89 19.35
C ASP A 134 -2.18 4.15 19.16
N THR A 135 -1.05 4.02 18.44
CA THR A 135 -0.24 5.17 17.99
C THR A 135 -1.03 6.10 17.07
N ARG A 136 -1.06 7.39 17.40
CA ARG A 136 -1.81 8.42 16.67
C ARG A 136 -0.95 9.11 15.62
N TYR A 137 -1.43 9.14 14.38
CA TYR A 137 -0.91 10.04 13.35
C TYR A 137 -1.58 11.42 13.48
N ILE A 138 -0.77 12.48 13.52
CA ILE A 138 -1.25 13.86 13.61
C ILE A 138 -0.88 14.59 12.31
N SER A 139 -1.87 15.19 11.65
CA SER A 139 -1.68 15.99 10.44
C SER A 139 -2.31 17.36 10.64
N ILE A 140 -1.51 18.42 10.48
CA ILE A 140 -1.94 19.82 10.63
C ILE A 140 -1.72 20.51 9.28
N PRO A 141 -2.78 20.91 8.56
CA PRO A 141 -2.63 21.65 7.31
C PRO A 141 -2.13 23.06 7.59
N LEU A 142 -1.18 23.55 6.78
CA LEU A 142 -0.58 24.89 6.96
C LEU A 142 -1.28 26.00 6.15
N GLY A 143 -2.44 25.71 5.56
CA GLY A 143 -3.07 26.58 4.56
C GLY A 143 -2.36 26.45 3.21
N GLY A 144 -3.15 26.44 2.13
CA GLY A 144 -2.67 26.40 0.75
C GLY A 144 -3.40 27.46 -0.07
#